data_AF-A0A6A3FTC9-F1
#
_entry.id   AF-A0A6A3FTC9-F1
#
_cell.length_a   1.000
_cell.length_b   1.000
_cell.length_c   1.000
_cell.angle_alpha   90.00
_cell.angle_beta   90.00
_cell.angle_gamma   90.00
#
_symmetry.space_group_name_H-M   'P 1'
#
loop_
_entity.id
_entity.type
_entity.pdbx_description
1 polymer ?
#
loop_
_entity_poly.entity_id
_entity_poly.type
_entity_poly.pdbx_seq_one_letter_code
_entity_poly.pdbx_strand_id
1 'polypeptide(L)'
;MVDSTVLLFVRILAAFGALALACSPSILMRQIHKQKHVGVASVIPLVMLLINSHVWMMYGYLAENYFPVFSCFIFGDVAALAYIAVYWRYTSERRYVARVLAVTAMVYIILSTYAIVGGLGGTSQTRAEVAKTMGYIGDATSICLYAAPMEKLLQVLKHKSAVFINAHMVAASLTNNVMWFTYGMLTTNWIIVGPNILFIALNSFTLVLCIVFNPKTHPLHESFFAGNNDAPIEVSVELSPKAGTGNKASNMPSPEYKAMQSPLEPLHLQLQ
;
A
#
# COMPACT_ATOMS: atom_id res chain seq x y z
N MET A 1 -1.85 32.50 16.92
CA MET A 1 -1.85 31.33 17.81
C MET A 1 -3.08 30.51 17.45
N VAL A 2 -2.92 29.23 17.08
CA VAL A 2 -4.05 28.34 16.78
C VAL A 2 -4.74 27.98 18.10
N ASP A 3 -6.07 27.99 18.11
CA ASP A 3 -6.84 27.58 19.29
C ASP A 3 -6.52 26.12 19.67
N SER A 4 -6.22 25.88 20.94
CA SER A 4 -5.85 24.55 21.45
C SER A 4 -6.93 23.49 21.21
N THR A 5 -8.19 23.89 21.21
CA THR A 5 -9.36 23.04 20.91
C THR A 5 -9.37 22.64 19.44
N VAL A 6 -9.13 23.60 18.54
CA VAL A 6 -9.03 23.35 17.10
C VAL A 6 -7.89 22.39 16.81
N LEU A 7 -6.73 22.59 17.43
CA LEU A 7 -5.58 21.70 17.27
C LEU A 7 -5.91 20.29 17.78
N LEU A 8 -6.55 20.15 18.95
CA LEU A 8 -6.94 18.85 19.49
C LEU A 8 -7.92 18.11 18.55
N PHE A 9 -8.91 18.82 18.02
CA PHE A 9 -9.87 18.25 17.08
C PHE A 9 -9.17 17.69 15.83
N VAL A 10 -8.24 18.46 15.24
CA VAL A 10 -7.45 18.01 14.08
C VAL A 10 -6.57 16.81 14.43
N ARG A 11 -5.97 16.77 15.62
CA ARG A 11 -5.17 15.62 16.08
C ARG A 11 -6.03 14.35 16.18
N ILE A 12 -7.26 14.46 16.68
CA ILE A 12 -8.19 13.33 16.78
C ILE A 12 -8.57 12.82 15.39
N LEU A 13 -8.86 13.71 14.44
CA LEU A 13 -9.16 13.32 13.06
C LEU A 13 -7.97 12.62 12.38
N ALA A 14 -6.77 13.20 12.48
CA ALA A 14 -5.56 12.58 11.94
C ALA A 14 -5.27 11.21 12.57
N ALA A 15 -5.51 11.07 13.88
CA ALA A 15 -5.38 9.80 14.59
C ALA A 15 -6.36 8.76 14.05
N PHE A 16 -7.63 9.11 13.88
CA PHE A 16 -8.64 8.20 13.34
C PHE A 16 -8.28 7.71 11.93
N GLY A 17 -7.86 8.63 11.05
CA GLY A 17 -7.40 8.29 9.71
C GLY A 17 -6.20 7.33 9.73
N ALA A 18 -5.21 7.62 10.57
CA ALA A 18 -4.01 6.79 10.69
C ALA A 18 -4.34 5.38 11.21
N LEU A 19 -5.18 5.27 12.24
CA LEU A 19 -5.61 3.99 12.79
C LEU A 19 -6.44 3.19 11.78
N ALA A 20 -7.34 3.84 11.04
CA ALA A 20 -8.14 3.17 10.00
C ALA A 20 -7.24 2.58 8.91
N LEU A 21 -6.23 3.32 8.44
CA LEU A 21 -5.28 2.83 7.44
C LEU A 21 -4.36 1.73 8.00
N ALA A 22 -3.89 1.86 9.24
CA ALA A 22 -3.12 0.82 9.92
C ALA A 22 -3.93 -0.48 10.12
N CYS A 23 -5.24 -0.38 10.29
CA CYS A 23 -6.16 -1.51 10.36
C CYS A 23 -6.50 -2.12 8.99
N SER A 24 -6.21 -1.44 7.87
CA SER A 24 -6.61 -1.92 6.54
C SER A 24 -6.10 -3.33 6.18
N PRO A 25 -4.87 -3.76 6.54
CA PRO A 25 -4.40 -5.11 6.22
C PRO A 25 -5.09 -6.21 7.06
N SER A 26 -5.79 -5.85 8.15
CA SER A 26 -6.44 -6.83 9.04
C SER A 26 -7.44 -7.72 8.30
N ILE A 27 -8.12 -7.18 7.28
CA ILE A 27 -9.11 -7.93 6.52
C ILE A 27 -8.40 -9.02 5.68
N LEU A 28 -7.32 -8.65 5.00
CA LEU A 28 -6.49 -9.61 4.27
C LEU A 28 -5.90 -10.67 5.22
N MET A 29 -5.39 -10.27 6.38
CA MET A 29 -4.87 -11.22 7.37
C MET A 29 -5.96 -12.17 7.89
N ARG A 30 -7.19 -11.68 8.07
CA ARG A 30 -8.34 -12.52 8.44
C ARG A 30 -8.66 -13.54 7.35
N GLN A 31 -8.58 -13.16 6.08
CA GLN A 31 -8.78 -14.09 4.97
C GLN A 31 -7.69 -15.14 4.91
N ILE A 32 -6.42 -14.75 5.00
CA ILE A 32 -5.28 -15.68 5.07
C ILE A 32 -5.47 -16.65 6.23
N HIS A 33 -5.91 -16.16 7.40
CA HIS A 33 -6.17 -17.01 8.55
C HIS A 33 -7.30 -18.01 8.31
N LYS A 34 -8.37 -17.62 7.59
CA LYS A 34 -9.49 -18.50 7.26
C LYS A 34 -9.11 -19.53 6.19
N GLN A 35 -8.43 -19.09 5.14
CA GLN A 35 -8.03 -19.91 3.99
C GLN A 35 -6.81 -20.79 4.27
N LYS A 36 -6.05 -20.50 5.34
CA LYS A 36 -4.84 -21.22 5.76
C LYS A 36 -3.72 -21.20 4.72
N HIS A 37 -3.78 -20.30 3.74
CA HIS A 37 -2.72 -20.02 2.78
C HIS A 37 -2.67 -18.51 2.49
N VAL A 38 -1.51 -18.03 2.06
CA VAL A 38 -1.28 -16.62 1.73
C VAL A 38 -1.78 -16.23 0.33
N GLY A 39 -1.82 -17.19 -0.61
CA GLY A 39 -2.16 -16.89 -2.01
C GLY A 39 -1.08 -16.05 -2.69
N VAL A 40 -1.48 -15.05 -3.48
CA VAL A 40 -0.59 -14.14 -4.22
C VAL A 40 -0.17 -12.91 -3.40
N ALA A 41 -0.61 -12.80 -2.14
CA ALA A 41 -0.31 -11.65 -1.29
C ALA A 41 1.19 -11.56 -0.97
N SER A 42 1.78 -10.39 -1.21
CA SER A 42 3.19 -10.12 -0.92
C SER A 42 3.41 -9.76 0.55
N VAL A 43 4.55 -10.16 1.11
CA VAL A 43 4.98 -9.76 2.47
C VAL A 43 5.53 -8.33 2.52
N ILE A 44 5.97 -7.79 1.37
CA ILE A 44 6.67 -6.50 1.29
C ILE A 44 5.85 -5.34 1.89
N PRO A 45 4.55 -5.18 1.61
CA PRO A 45 3.76 -4.11 2.20
C PRO A 45 3.67 -4.18 3.72
N LEU A 46 3.66 -5.39 4.31
CA LEU A 46 3.58 -5.57 5.76
C LEU A 46 4.89 -5.15 6.44
N VAL A 47 6.05 -5.53 5.88
CA VAL A 47 7.35 -5.13 6.43
C VAL A 47 7.64 -3.65 6.21
N MET A 48 7.17 -3.08 5.09
CA MET A 48 7.27 -1.63 4.84
C MET A 48 6.38 -0.85 5.82
N LEU A 49 5.18 -1.34 6.11
CA LEU A 49 4.31 -0.77 7.14
C LEU A 49 5.00 -0.79 8.52
N LEU A 50 5.63 -1.92 8.89
CA LEU A 50 6.38 -2.04 10.14
C LEU A 50 7.50 -1.00 10.24
N ILE A 51 8.40 -0.94 9.23
CA ILE A 51 9.52 0.00 9.24
C ILE A 51 9.02 1.45 9.28
N ASN A 52 8.01 1.77 8.48
CA ASN A 52 7.44 3.12 8.46
C ASN A 52 6.83 3.50 9.81
N SER A 53 6.03 2.61 10.41
CA SER A 53 5.44 2.83 11.72
C SER A 53 6.49 2.99 12.80
N HIS A 54 7.55 2.19 12.77
CA HIS A 54 8.64 2.29 13.72
C HIS A 54 9.38 3.62 13.64
N VAL A 55 9.72 4.07 12.44
CA VAL A 55 10.44 5.33 12.22
C VAL A 55 9.61 6.52 12.68
N TRP A 56 8.32 6.56 12.33
CA TRP A 56 7.42 7.62 12.77
C TRP A 56 7.13 7.58 14.27
N MET A 57 7.09 6.40 14.89
CA MET A 57 7.00 6.25 16.34
C MET A 57 8.24 6.86 17.00
N MET A 58 9.44 6.51 16.56
CA MET A 58 10.70 7.05 17.08
C MET A 58 10.80 8.56 16.87
N TYR A 59 10.42 9.05 15.69
CA TYR A 59 10.30 10.49 15.42
C TYR A 59 9.35 11.17 16.40
N GLY A 60 8.14 10.63 16.59
CA GLY A 60 7.15 11.19 17.50
C GLY A 60 7.67 11.26 18.94
N TYR A 61 8.38 10.23 19.40
CA TYR A 61 9.01 10.23 20.71
C TYR A 61 10.12 11.28 20.81
N LEU A 62 11.03 11.35 19.84
CA LEU A 62 12.16 12.30 19.86
C LEU A 62 11.72 13.76 19.71
N ALA A 63 10.66 14.01 18.93
CA ALA A 63 10.09 15.33 18.69
C ALA A 63 9.07 15.77 19.76
N GLU A 64 8.90 15.00 20.85
CA GLU A 64 7.90 15.23 21.91
C GLU A 64 6.46 15.32 21.40
N ASN A 65 6.19 14.68 20.27
CA ASN A 65 4.90 14.63 19.61
C ASN A 65 4.16 13.35 20.00
N TYR A 66 3.72 13.30 21.26
CA TYR A 66 3.10 12.12 21.85
C TYR A 66 1.75 11.76 21.22
N PHE A 67 0.94 12.77 20.85
CA PHE A 67 -0.34 12.60 20.18
C PHE A 67 -0.48 13.60 19.01
N PRO A 68 -0.81 13.13 17.79
CA PRO A 68 -1.21 11.78 17.42
C PRO A 68 -0.05 10.88 16.96
N VAL A 69 1.13 11.45 16.69
CA VAL A 69 2.22 10.74 15.99
C VAL A 69 2.68 9.51 16.77
N PHE A 70 3.31 9.69 17.94
CA PHE A 70 3.82 8.55 18.70
C PHE A 70 2.73 7.50 18.99
N SER A 71 1.56 7.92 19.48
CA SER A 71 0.45 7.03 19.86
C SER A 71 -0.14 6.22 18.70
N CYS A 72 -0.31 6.80 17.51
CA CYS A 72 -0.89 6.07 16.37
C CYS A 72 0.15 5.16 15.73
N PHE A 73 1.41 5.58 15.70
CA PHE A 73 2.46 4.81 15.06
C PHE A 73 2.98 3.66 15.93
N ILE A 74 2.95 3.76 17.27
CA ILE A 74 3.17 2.59 18.15
C ILE A 74 2.07 1.54 17.96
N PHE A 75 0.80 1.95 17.80
CA PHE A 75 -0.27 1.03 17.45
C PHE A 75 -0.02 0.36 16.10
N GLY A 76 0.37 1.16 15.08
CA GLY A 76 0.70 0.65 13.76
C GLY A 76 1.86 -0.35 13.78
N ASP A 77 2.88 -0.11 14.61
CA ASP A 77 4.02 -1.01 14.79
C ASP A 77 3.58 -2.38 15.35
N VAL A 78 2.82 -2.36 16.44
CA VAL A 78 2.26 -3.58 17.06
C VAL A 78 1.32 -4.31 16.11
N ALA A 79 0.46 -3.59 15.39
CA ALA A 79 -0.45 -4.16 14.40
C ALA A 79 0.33 -4.82 13.25
N ALA A 80 1.37 -4.17 12.73
CA ALA A 80 2.22 -4.70 11.67
C ALA A 80 2.95 -5.98 12.10
N LEU A 81 3.48 -6.03 13.33
CA LEU A 81 4.06 -7.25 13.90
C LEU A 81 3.04 -8.40 13.96
N ALA A 82 1.81 -8.12 14.38
CA ALA A 82 0.73 -9.11 14.41
C ALA A 82 0.39 -9.61 13.01
N TYR A 83 0.31 -8.73 12.01
CA TYR A 83 0.06 -9.11 10.62
C TYR A 83 1.18 -9.99 10.04
N ILE A 84 2.44 -9.60 10.28
CA ILE A 84 3.61 -10.39 9.86
C ILE A 84 3.60 -11.77 10.50
N ALA A 85 3.24 -11.88 11.79
CA ALA A 85 3.14 -13.16 12.48
C ALA A 85 2.06 -14.07 11.85
N VAL A 86 0.89 -13.52 11.52
CA VAL A 86 -0.16 -14.25 10.81
C VAL A 86 0.31 -14.68 9.43
N TYR A 87 0.94 -13.79 8.66
CA TYR A 87 1.46 -14.09 7.33
C TYR A 87 2.52 -15.21 7.37
N TRP A 88 3.47 -15.12 8.29
CA TRP A 88 4.52 -16.13 8.50
C TRP A 88 3.95 -17.52 8.82
N ARG A 89 2.84 -17.58 9.57
CA ARG A 89 2.21 -18.84 9.96
C ARG A 89 1.69 -19.65 8.76
N TYR A 90 1.25 -18.97 7.70
CA TYR A 90 0.53 -19.56 6.57
C TYR A 90 1.26 -19.45 5.23
N THR A 91 2.43 -18.80 5.18
CA THR A 91 3.24 -18.73 3.95
C THR A 91 3.92 -20.07 3.66
N SER A 92 3.90 -20.48 2.39
CA SER A 92 4.70 -21.61 1.87
C SER A 92 6.15 -21.20 1.58
N GLU A 93 6.38 -19.95 1.21
CA GLU A 93 7.67 -19.39 0.77
C GLU A 93 8.58 -18.98 1.95
N ARG A 94 8.71 -19.84 2.96
CA ARG A 94 9.38 -19.52 4.23
C ARG A 94 10.82 -19.02 4.07
N ARG A 95 11.58 -19.56 3.11
CA ARG A 95 12.98 -19.13 2.87
C ARG A 95 13.06 -17.70 2.35
N TYR A 96 12.19 -17.34 1.41
CA TYR A 96 12.12 -15.98 0.88
C TYR A 96 11.67 -15.03 1.99
N VAL A 97 10.58 -15.36 2.68
CA VAL A 97 10.03 -14.51 3.74
C VAL A 97 11.02 -14.35 4.90
N ALA A 98 11.74 -15.41 5.29
CA ALA A 98 12.76 -15.32 6.33
C ALA A 98 13.89 -14.35 5.97
N ARG A 99 14.34 -14.35 4.70
CA ARG A 99 15.34 -13.40 4.22
C ARG A 99 14.83 -11.97 4.29
N VAL A 100 13.59 -11.73 3.86
CA VAL A 100 12.96 -10.41 3.95
C VAL A 100 12.88 -9.97 5.41
N LEU A 101 12.37 -10.83 6.31
CA LEU A 101 12.26 -10.52 7.73
C LEU A 101 13.62 -10.30 8.40
N ALA A 102 14.66 -11.03 7.99
CA ALA A 102 16.02 -10.82 8.50
C ALA A 102 16.57 -9.44 8.11
N VAL A 103 16.38 -9.03 6.84
CA VAL A 103 16.75 -7.69 6.38
C VAL A 103 15.92 -6.62 7.10
N THR A 104 14.62 -6.82 7.24
CA THR A 104 13.73 -5.92 7.99
C THR A 104 14.17 -5.78 9.45
N ALA A 105 14.48 -6.89 10.14
CA ALA A 105 14.95 -6.88 11.51
C ALA A 105 16.30 -6.13 11.65
N MET A 106 17.22 -6.34 10.71
CA MET A 106 18.49 -5.61 10.68
C MET A 106 18.25 -4.09 10.55
N VAL A 107 17.41 -3.67 9.60
CA VAL A 107 17.06 -2.25 9.41
C VAL A 107 16.38 -1.69 10.65
N TYR A 108 15.42 -2.43 11.24
CA TYR A 108 14.71 -2.04 12.46
C TYR A 108 15.68 -1.82 13.63
N ILE A 109 16.63 -2.74 13.84
CA ILE A 109 17.63 -2.63 14.91
C ILE A 109 18.56 -1.44 14.67
N ILE A 110 19.05 -1.24 13.44
CA ILE A 110 19.92 -0.10 13.10
C ILE A 110 19.22 1.23 13.40
N LEU A 111 17.99 1.39 12.93
CA LEU A 111 17.20 2.61 13.13
C LEU A 111 16.87 2.83 14.62
N SER A 112 16.52 1.77 15.35
CA SER A 112 16.29 1.85 16.81
C SER A 112 17.55 2.28 17.54
N THR A 113 18.68 1.67 17.21
CA THR A 113 19.97 1.95 17.86
C THR A 113 20.37 3.40 17.61
N TYR A 114 20.27 3.88 16.36
CA TYR A 114 20.52 5.27 16.02
C TYR A 114 19.61 6.23 16.82
N ALA A 115 18.31 5.98 16.84
CA ALA A 115 17.34 6.83 17.53
C ALA A 115 17.58 6.87 19.04
N ILE A 116 17.87 5.73 19.68
CA ILE A 116 18.10 5.62 21.13
C ILE A 116 19.44 6.24 21.50
N VAL A 117 20.54 5.84 20.85
CA VAL A 117 21.88 6.37 21.13
C VAL A 117 21.92 7.87 20.86
N GLY A 118 21.32 8.32 19.76
CA GLY A 118 21.23 9.75 19.43
C GLY A 118 20.36 10.52 20.43
N GLY A 119 19.21 9.97 20.82
CA GLY A 119 18.31 10.59 21.79
C GLY A 119 18.91 10.73 23.19
N LEU A 120 19.80 9.81 23.59
CA LEU A 120 20.53 9.84 24.85
C LEU A 120 21.81 10.71 24.81
N GLY A 121 22.11 11.34 23.66
CA GLY A 121 23.29 12.20 23.50
C GLY A 121 24.60 11.46 23.17
N GLY A 122 24.53 10.17 22.81
CA GLY A 122 25.68 9.38 22.38
C GLY A 122 26.16 9.68 20.95
N THR A 123 25.36 10.41 20.18
CA THR A 123 25.81 11.05 18.93
C THR A 123 25.98 12.52 19.21
N SER A 124 26.99 13.19 18.67
CA SER A 124 27.23 14.65 18.84
C SER A 124 26.13 15.56 18.25
N GLN A 125 24.92 15.04 18.09
CA GLN A 125 23.70 15.71 17.65
C GLN A 125 22.80 15.96 18.87
N THR A 126 22.06 17.05 18.83
CA THR A 126 20.95 17.32 19.74
C THR A 126 19.78 16.35 19.47
N ARG A 127 18.94 16.12 20.48
CA ARG A 127 17.72 15.29 20.33
C ARG A 127 16.82 15.78 19.18
N ALA A 128 16.73 17.09 18.96
CA ALA A 128 15.96 17.69 17.87
C ALA A 128 16.56 17.41 16.49
N GLU A 129 17.88 17.35 16.35
CA GLU A 129 18.56 16.97 15.10
C GLU A 129 18.36 15.49 14.79
N VAL A 130 18.45 14.62 15.80
CA VAL A 130 18.14 13.19 15.65
C VAL A 130 16.67 12.99 15.26
N ALA A 131 15.75 13.73 15.89
CA ALA A 131 14.35 13.75 15.49
C ALA A 131 14.20 14.17 14.02
N LYS A 132 14.84 15.25 13.59
CA LYS A 132 14.78 15.72 12.20
C LYS A 132 15.28 14.66 11.21
N THR A 133 16.39 13.99 11.52
CA THR A 133 16.92 12.89 10.69
C THR A 133 15.94 11.72 10.62
N MET A 134 15.38 11.30 11.76
CA MET A 134 14.34 10.27 11.78
C MET A 134 13.10 10.67 11.00
N GLY A 135 12.72 11.94 11.04
CA GLY A 135 11.64 12.51 10.23
C GLY A 135 11.88 12.36 8.73
N TYR A 136 13.07 12.73 8.23
CA TYR A 136 13.41 12.55 6.82
C TYR A 136 13.46 11.09 6.39
N ILE A 137 13.95 10.20 7.26
CA ILE A 137 13.88 8.75 7.01
C ILE A 137 12.41 8.31 6.95
N GLY A 138 11.56 8.83 7.82
CA GLY A 138 10.12 8.57 7.86
C GLY A 138 9.40 9.00 6.58
N ASP A 139 9.77 10.16 6.04
CA ASP A 139 9.27 10.65 4.76
C ASP A 139 9.67 9.69 3.63
N ALA A 140 10.94 9.28 3.59
CA ALA A 140 11.43 8.33 2.59
C ALA A 140 10.71 6.97 2.70
N THR A 141 10.53 6.42 3.91
CA THR A 141 9.79 5.16 4.11
C THR A 141 8.33 5.29 3.73
N SER A 142 7.71 6.45 3.98
CA SER A 142 6.33 6.72 3.58
C SER A 142 6.18 6.72 2.06
N ILE A 143 7.11 7.39 1.35
CA ILE A 143 7.12 7.41 -0.11
C ILE A 143 7.29 6.00 -0.67
N CYS A 144 8.22 5.20 -0.11
CA CYS A 144 8.40 3.81 -0.51
C CYS A 144 7.15 2.96 -0.23
N LEU A 145 6.44 3.18 0.88
CA LEU A 145 5.18 2.51 1.18
C LEU A 145 4.08 2.87 0.16
N TYR A 146 4.06 4.11 -0.32
CA TYR A 146 3.17 4.58 -1.38
C TYR A 146 3.54 4.10 -2.80
N ALA A 147 4.72 3.49 -3.00
CA ALA A 147 5.14 3.00 -4.30
C ALA A 147 4.22 1.89 -4.85
N ALA A 148 3.67 1.03 -3.99
CA ALA A 148 2.77 -0.06 -4.43
C ALA A 148 1.45 0.48 -5.04
N PRO A 149 0.72 1.41 -4.39
CA PRO A 149 -0.40 2.11 -5.05
C PRO A 149 -0.01 2.83 -6.35
N MET A 150 1.19 3.42 -6.42
CA MET A 150 1.68 4.08 -7.63
C MET A 150 1.92 3.10 -8.79
N GLU A 151 2.37 1.88 -8.52
CA GLU A 151 2.49 0.85 -9.56
C GLU A 151 1.12 0.53 -10.18
N LYS A 152 0.08 0.37 -9.35
CA LYS A 152 -1.29 0.15 -9.83
C LYS A 152 -1.80 1.32 -10.67
N LEU A 153 -1.47 2.57 -10.29
CA LEU A 153 -1.78 3.76 -11.09
C LEU A 153 -1.16 3.70 -12.50
N LEU A 154 0.10 3.28 -12.62
CA LEU A 154 0.76 3.10 -13.92
C LEU A 154 0.07 2.01 -14.76
N GLN A 155 -0.43 0.95 -14.13
CA GLN A 155 -1.22 -0.09 -14.80
C GLN A 155 -2.54 0.47 -15.33
N VAL A 156 -3.23 1.33 -14.58
CA VAL A 156 -4.47 1.99 -15.05
C VAL A 156 -4.20 2.85 -16.28
N LEU A 157 -3.13 3.63 -16.29
CA LEU A 157 -2.75 4.45 -17.44
C LEU A 157 -2.39 3.59 -18.66
N LYS A 158 -1.67 2.49 -18.45
CA LYS A 158 -1.23 1.57 -19.51
C LYS A 158 -2.42 0.81 -20.11
N HIS A 159 -3.32 0.31 -19.27
CA HIS A 159 -4.44 -0.54 -19.68
C HIS A 159 -5.74 0.23 -19.88
N LYS A 160 -5.75 1.55 -19.64
CA LYS A 160 -6.92 2.42 -19.69
C LYS A 160 -8.13 1.86 -18.92
N SER A 161 -7.87 1.19 -17.80
CA SER A 161 -8.87 0.48 -17.02
C SER A 161 -8.59 0.63 -15.53
N ALA A 162 -9.59 1.10 -14.79
CA ALA A 162 -9.50 1.30 -13.34
C ALA A 162 -9.99 0.09 -12.51
N VAL A 163 -10.16 -1.09 -13.12
CA VAL A 163 -10.75 -2.29 -12.47
C VAL A 163 -10.01 -2.71 -11.20
N PHE A 164 -8.71 -2.47 -11.12
CA PHE A 164 -7.88 -2.89 -9.98
C PHE A 164 -7.77 -1.84 -8.87
N ILE A 165 -8.36 -0.65 -9.04
CA ILE A 165 -8.29 0.42 -8.03
C ILE A 165 -9.59 0.49 -7.25
N ASN A 166 -9.50 0.25 -5.94
CA ASN A 166 -10.60 0.52 -5.02
C ASN A 166 -10.72 2.03 -4.75
N ALA A 167 -11.64 2.69 -5.46
CA ALA A 167 -11.84 4.14 -5.35
C ALA A 167 -12.19 4.61 -3.92
N HIS A 168 -12.90 3.79 -3.13
CA HIS A 168 -13.21 4.11 -1.73
C HIS A 168 -11.95 4.16 -0.86
N MET A 169 -10.99 3.27 -1.10
CA MET A 169 -9.72 3.28 -0.39
C MET A 169 -8.82 4.47 -0.78
N VAL A 170 -8.82 4.85 -2.05
CA VAL A 170 -8.10 6.05 -2.52
C VAL A 170 -8.70 7.30 -1.89
N ALA A 171 -10.04 7.40 -1.83
CA ALA A 171 -10.73 8.50 -1.16
C ALA A 171 -10.42 8.55 0.35
N ALA A 172 -10.46 7.40 1.04
CA ALA A 172 -10.09 7.33 2.47
C ALA A 172 -8.63 7.76 2.71
N SER A 173 -7.72 7.33 1.83
CA SER A 173 -6.30 7.72 1.88
C SER A 173 -6.12 9.21 1.63
N LEU A 174 -6.83 9.79 0.66
CA LEU A 174 -6.85 11.22 0.39
C LEU A 174 -7.31 12.01 1.62
N THR A 175 -8.42 11.61 2.24
CA THR A 175 -8.94 12.24 3.47
C THR A 175 -7.91 12.18 4.61
N ASN A 176 -7.28 11.02 4.81
CA ASN A 176 -6.20 10.90 5.80
C ASN A 176 -5.04 11.85 5.51
N ASN A 177 -4.55 11.92 4.27
CA ASN A 177 -3.43 12.81 3.92
C ASN A 177 -3.80 14.29 4.07
N VAL A 178 -5.06 14.68 3.81
CA VAL A 178 -5.56 16.04 4.08
C VAL A 178 -5.54 16.32 5.59
N MET A 179 -6.00 15.38 6.43
CA MET A 179 -5.96 15.53 7.88
C MET A 179 -4.52 15.71 8.40
N TRP A 180 -3.58 14.90 7.90
CA TRP A 180 -2.16 15.01 8.25
C TRP A 180 -1.49 16.27 7.72
N PHE A 181 -1.84 16.72 6.51
CA PHE A 181 -1.40 18.00 5.96
C PHE A 181 -1.88 19.16 6.83
N THR A 182 -3.17 19.21 7.16
CA THR A 182 -3.73 20.25 8.05
C THR A 182 -3.07 20.21 9.42
N TYR A 183 -2.86 19.03 9.99
CA TYR A 183 -2.13 18.87 11.24
C TYR A 183 -0.69 19.41 11.16
N GLY A 184 0.05 19.07 10.11
CA GLY A 184 1.40 19.55 9.88
C GLY A 184 1.46 21.07 9.73
N MET A 185 0.52 21.66 8.99
CA MET A 185 0.41 23.12 8.83
C MET A 185 0.14 23.81 10.17
N LEU A 186 -0.81 23.32 10.97
CA LEU A 186 -1.15 23.90 12.27
C LEU A 186 -0.01 23.78 13.30
N THR A 187 0.83 22.76 13.16
CA THR A 187 2.01 22.54 14.02
C THR A 187 3.29 23.12 13.43
N THR A 188 3.23 23.76 12.26
CA THR A 188 4.41 24.25 11.49
C THR A 188 5.46 23.15 11.29
N ASN A 189 5.00 21.90 11.14
CA ASN A 189 5.84 20.72 11.01
C ASN A 189 6.03 20.35 9.54
N TRP A 190 7.05 20.95 8.92
CA TRP A 190 7.31 20.78 7.48
C TRP A 190 7.67 19.35 7.08
N ILE A 191 8.22 18.56 8.00
CA ILE A 191 8.49 17.13 7.79
C ILE A 191 7.17 16.39 7.51
N ILE A 192 6.11 16.71 8.26
CA ILE A 192 4.79 16.10 8.01
C ILE A 192 4.11 16.70 6.77
N VAL A 193 4.24 18.01 6.56
CA VAL A 193 3.59 18.71 5.43
C VAL A 193 4.08 18.21 4.08
N GLY A 194 5.41 18.07 3.91
CA GLY A 194 6.07 17.73 2.65
C GLY A 194 5.50 16.50 1.94
N PRO A 195 5.59 15.28 2.52
CA PRO A 195 5.09 14.06 1.89
C PRO A 195 3.57 14.06 1.72
N ASN A 196 2.81 14.71 2.62
CA ASN A 196 1.35 14.75 2.51
C ASN A 196 0.87 15.56 1.30
N ILE A 197 1.57 16.63 0.89
CA ILE A 197 1.28 17.34 -0.36
C ILE A 197 1.40 16.38 -1.55
N LEU A 198 2.51 15.62 -1.60
CA LEU A 198 2.74 14.63 -2.65
C LEU A 198 1.62 13.57 -2.67
N PHE A 199 1.26 13.01 -1.52
CA PHE A 199 0.22 12.00 -1.45
C PHE A 199 -1.17 12.55 -1.78
N ILE A 200 -1.50 13.79 -1.41
CA ILE A 200 -2.75 14.44 -1.81
C ILE A 200 -2.81 14.56 -3.35
N ALA A 201 -1.73 15.02 -3.98
CA ALA A 201 -1.66 15.15 -5.43
C ALA A 201 -1.82 13.80 -6.13
N LEU A 202 -1.10 12.77 -5.67
CA LEU A 202 -1.16 11.42 -6.23
C LEU A 202 -2.55 10.76 -6.05
N ASN A 203 -3.16 10.87 -4.87
CA ASN A 203 -4.48 10.29 -4.62
C ASN A 203 -5.57 11.03 -5.41
N SER A 204 -5.49 12.36 -5.51
CA SER A 204 -6.43 13.15 -6.31
C SER A 204 -6.34 12.79 -7.78
N PHE A 205 -5.12 12.67 -8.31
CA PHE A 205 -4.89 12.24 -9.69
C PHE A 205 -5.43 10.82 -9.94
N THR A 206 -5.18 9.89 -9.00
CA THR A 206 -5.71 8.52 -9.07
C THR A 206 -7.25 8.50 -9.10
N LEU A 207 -7.89 9.30 -8.25
CA LEU A 207 -9.36 9.38 -8.19
C LEU A 207 -9.96 9.93 -9.49
N VAL A 208 -9.33 10.94 -10.09
CA VAL A 208 -9.74 11.48 -11.40
C VAL A 208 -9.65 10.40 -12.48
N LEU A 209 -8.56 9.62 -12.52
CA LEU A 209 -8.41 8.54 -13.49
C LEU A 209 -9.44 7.42 -13.28
N CYS A 210 -9.80 7.10 -12.04
CA CYS A 210 -10.89 6.15 -11.75
C CYS A 210 -12.23 6.61 -12.32
N ILE A 211 -12.52 7.92 -12.28
CA ILE A 211 -13.75 8.51 -12.84
C ILE A 211 -13.72 8.50 -14.37
N VAL A 212 -12.58 8.85 -14.97
CA VAL A 212 -12.41 8.95 -16.43
C VAL A 212 -12.41 7.57 -17.10
N PHE A 213 -11.71 6.58 -16.53
CA PHE A 213 -11.61 5.21 -17.07
C PHE A 213 -12.72 4.28 -16.53
N ASN A 214 -13.94 4.81 -16.44
CA ASN A 214 -15.12 4.19 -15.82
C ASN A 214 -15.33 2.72 -16.26
N PRO A 215 -15.62 1.76 -15.33
CA PRO A 215 -15.78 0.33 -15.61
C PRO A 215 -16.79 -0.12 -16.68
N LYS A 216 -17.67 0.77 -17.16
CA LYS A 216 -18.75 0.41 -18.09
C LYS A 216 -18.31 0.13 -19.54
N THR A 217 -17.03 0.30 -19.87
CA THR A 217 -16.53 0.23 -21.26
C THR A 217 -15.51 -0.88 -21.54
N HIS A 218 -15.36 -1.92 -20.71
CA HIS A 218 -14.37 -2.98 -20.98
C HIS A 218 -14.84 -4.43 -20.68
N PRO A 219 -14.39 -5.45 -21.44
CA PRO A 219 -15.02 -6.76 -21.60
C PRO A 219 -14.45 -7.79 -20.61
N LEU A 220 -14.74 -7.61 -19.31
CA LEU A 220 -14.53 -8.66 -18.32
C LEU A 220 -15.89 -9.08 -17.74
N HIS A 221 -16.13 -10.38 -17.78
CA HIS A 221 -17.42 -11.03 -17.56
C HIS A 221 -18.01 -10.68 -16.18
N GLU A 222 -19.33 -10.43 -16.12
CA GLU A 222 -20.08 -10.07 -14.90
C GLU A 222 -19.86 -11.03 -13.71
N SER A 223 -19.40 -12.25 -13.96
CA SER A 223 -18.99 -13.22 -12.92
C SER A 223 -17.79 -12.76 -12.07
N PHE A 224 -16.98 -11.81 -12.54
CA PHE A 224 -15.91 -11.19 -11.72
C PHE A 224 -16.46 -10.25 -10.65
N PHE A 225 -17.61 -9.62 -10.89
CA PHE A 225 -18.24 -8.70 -9.95
C PHE A 225 -19.27 -9.39 -9.06
N ALA A 226 -19.89 -10.48 -9.53
CA ALA A 226 -20.90 -11.25 -8.77
C ALA A 226 -20.32 -12.08 -7.61
N GLY A 227 -19.01 -12.32 -7.56
CA GLY A 227 -18.32 -12.96 -6.44
C GLY A 227 -17.68 -12.00 -5.43
N ASN A 228 -17.76 -10.69 -5.67
CA ASN A 228 -16.82 -9.73 -5.08
C ASN A 228 -17.36 -8.89 -3.91
N ASN A 229 -18.55 -9.20 -3.38
CA ASN A 229 -18.99 -8.63 -2.11
C ASN A 229 -18.10 -9.08 -0.93
N ASP A 230 -17.23 -10.07 -1.15
CA ASP A 230 -16.31 -10.64 -0.17
C ASP A 230 -14.82 -10.55 -0.57
N ALA A 231 -14.44 -9.72 -1.55
CA ALA A 231 -13.02 -9.50 -1.90
C ALA A 231 -12.51 -8.14 -1.38
N PRO A 232 -11.68 -8.14 -0.31
CA PRO A 232 -11.12 -6.97 0.29
C PRO A 232 -9.70 -6.73 -0.20
N ILE A 233 -9.39 -5.44 -0.36
CA ILE A 233 -8.11 -4.81 0.03
C ILE A 233 -6.88 -5.64 -0.33
N GLU A 234 -6.52 -5.60 -1.60
CA GLU A 234 -5.20 -6.04 -2.02
C GLU A 234 -4.27 -4.84 -2.12
N VAL A 235 -3.45 -4.65 -1.08
CA VAL A 235 -2.05 -4.28 -1.30
C VAL A 235 -1.31 -5.56 -1.67
N SER A 236 -1.76 -6.23 -2.72
CA SER A 236 -1.01 -7.29 -3.38
C SER A 236 -0.13 -6.59 -4.40
N VAL A 237 1.19 -6.72 -4.22
CA VAL A 237 2.09 -6.64 -5.36
C VAL A 237 1.81 -7.90 -6.17
N GLU A 238 0.77 -7.84 -7.01
CA GLU A 238 0.58 -8.85 -8.04
C GLU A 238 1.68 -8.60 -9.08
N LEU A 239 2.80 -9.29 -8.88
CA LEU A 239 3.88 -9.31 -9.86
C LEU A 239 3.30 -9.89 -11.15
N SER A 240 3.16 -9.03 -12.16
CA SER A 240 2.89 -9.46 -13.53
C SER A 240 3.91 -10.54 -13.92
N PRO A 241 3.51 -11.63 -14.61
CA PRO A 241 4.41 -12.74 -14.90
C PRO A 241 5.58 -12.24 -15.74
N LYS A 242 6.77 -12.23 -15.14
CA LYS A 242 8.01 -12.00 -15.84
C LYS A 242 8.17 -13.13 -16.86
N ALA A 243 8.12 -12.81 -18.15
CA ALA A 243 8.43 -13.73 -19.23
C ALA A 243 9.80 -14.37 -18.95
N GLY A 244 9.77 -15.64 -18.54
CA GLY A 244 10.94 -16.41 -18.16
C GLY A 244 11.77 -16.79 -19.38
N THR A 245 13.00 -16.30 -19.43
CA THR A 245 14.05 -16.88 -20.26
C THR A 245 14.60 -18.12 -19.51
N GLY A 246 14.52 -19.29 -20.13
CA GLY A 246 15.39 -20.44 -19.79
C GLY A 246 14.72 -21.71 -19.23
N ASN A 247 14.32 -22.59 -20.16
CA ASN A 247 14.40 -24.07 -20.12
C ASN A 247 13.77 -24.87 -18.95
N LYS A 248 12.59 -25.44 -19.20
CA LYS A 248 12.40 -26.88 -19.49
C LYS A 248 10.96 -27.16 -19.90
N ALA A 249 10.82 -27.85 -21.04
CA ALA A 249 9.56 -28.18 -21.70
C ALA A 249 8.69 -29.15 -20.90
N SER A 250 7.39 -28.85 -20.83
CA SER A 250 6.32 -29.84 -20.66
C SER A 250 5.22 -29.50 -21.66
N ASN A 251 4.99 -30.42 -22.59
CA ASN A 251 4.05 -30.31 -23.70
C ASN A 251 2.64 -29.90 -23.26
N MET A 252 2.19 -28.73 -23.70
CA MET A 252 0.78 -28.44 -23.93
C MET A 252 0.60 -28.06 -25.40
N PRO A 253 -0.36 -28.64 -26.14
CA PRO A 253 -0.56 -28.33 -27.54
C PRO A 253 -1.04 -26.88 -27.70
N SER A 254 -0.40 -26.11 -28.58
CA SER A 254 -0.80 -24.76 -28.95
C SER A 254 -2.26 -24.73 -29.46
N PRO A 255 -3.01 -23.64 -29.23
CA PRO A 255 -4.32 -23.47 -29.84
C PRO A 255 -4.16 -23.35 -31.35
N GLU A 256 -4.69 -24.32 -32.09
CA GLU A 256 -4.79 -24.28 -33.55
C GLU A 256 -5.66 -23.10 -33.98
N TYR A 257 -5.08 -22.19 -34.76
CA TYR A 257 -5.83 -21.19 -35.50
C TYR A 257 -6.46 -21.86 -36.73
N LYS A 258 -7.74 -22.24 -36.63
CA LYS A 258 -8.53 -22.64 -37.82
C LYS A 258 -9.03 -21.38 -38.52
N ALA A 259 -8.52 -21.12 -39.71
CA ALA A 259 -9.14 -20.16 -40.61
C ALA A 259 -10.53 -20.68 -41.02
N MET A 260 -11.60 -19.98 -40.64
CA MET A 260 -12.95 -20.29 -41.13
C MET A 260 -13.03 -19.90 -42.62
N GLN A 261 -13.41 -20.86 -43.46
CA GLN A 261 -13.77 -20.59 -44.85
C GLN A 261 -15.16 -19.94 -44.92
N SER A 262 -15.29 -18.92 -45.75
CA SER A 262 -16.55 -18.24 -46.06
C SER A 262 -17.56 -19.22 -46.67
N PRO A 263 -18.85 -19.19 -46.27
CA PRO A 263 -19.88 -19.95 -46.95
C PRO A 263 -20.07 -19.41 -48.37
N LEU A 264 -19.92 -20.26 -49.38
CA LEU A 264 -20.41 -19.99 -50.74
C LEU A 264 -21.86 -20.47 -50.80
N GLU A 265 -22.78 -19.52 -50.92
CA GLU A 265 -24.19 -19.78 -51.19
C GLU A 265 -24.37 -20.14 -52.68
N PRO A 266 -24.94 -21.30 -53.04
CA PRO A 266 -25.22 -21.62 -54.43
C PRO A 266 -26.53 -20.96 -54.89
N LEU A 267 -26.40 -19.92 -55.71
CA LEU A 267 -27.49 -19.31 -56.49
C LEU A 267 -28.00 -20.32 -57.53
N HIS A 268 -28.99 -21.14 -57.16
CA HIS A 268 -29.82 -21.87 -58.11
C HIS A 268 -30.99 -21.00 -58.56
N LEU A 269 -30.79 -20.28 -59.66
CA LEU A 269 -31.87 -19.65 -60.43
C LEU A 269 -32.59 -20.75 -61.23
N GLN A 270 -33.82 -21.07 -60.82
CA GLN A 270 -34.72 -21.95 -61.58
C GLN A 270 -35.25 -21.21 -62.81
N LEU A 271 -35.07 -21.83 -63.97
CA LEU A 271 -35.79 -21.53 -65.20
C LEU A 271 -37.17 -22.20 -65.15
N GLN A 272 -38.22 -21.40 -65.23
CA GLN A 272 -39.48 -21.71 -65.93
C GLN A 272 -40.00 -20.44 -66.58
#